data_AF-H2Z1L0-F1
#
_entry.id   AF-H2Z1L0-F1
#
_cell.length_a   1.000
_cell.length_b   1.000
_cell.length_c   1.000
_cell.angle_alpha   90.00
_cell.angle_beta   90.00
_cell.angle_gamma   90.00
#
_symmetry.space_group_name_H-M   'P 1'
#
loop_
_entity.id
_entity.type
_entity.pdbx_description
1 polymer ?
#
loop_
_entity_poly.entity_id
_entity_poly.type
_entity_poly.pdbx_seq_one_letter_code
_entity_poly.pdbx_strand_id
1 'polypeptide(L)'
;MRDVCRHLIYEHDSIEFQFTKLFLGPHVYLFNVTEEKYELLDKLPWKRRILGTHLSAGMMNLERIRKSGAKIIYVIRNPKDQMVSMFNMMKSLSNPDNQTMQMFPSDFNDFALAALEGKVLVNLKPGQNYFDHILSWYPHRHDENVMFLYYEDMKKHPAEEIAKLAKFLDVNVSEEGAKNIADLTSFEKTKQRMKDGVPFQFYNKGSVGNWKNHFNVALSERVDLEVKEKLAETDIKFTYV
;
A
#
# COMPACT_ATOMS: atom_id res chain seq x y z
N MET A 1 3.81 5.98 1.45
CA MET A 1 4.21 5.28 2.69
C MET A 1 5.69 4.90 2.68
N ARG A 2 6.17 4.00 1.82
CA ARG A 2 7.62 3.63 1.78
C ARG A 2 8.56 4.84 1.71
N ASP A 3 8.23 5.82 0.86
CA ASP A 3 9.02 7.05 0.72
C ASP A 3 9.03 7.90 2.01
N VAL A 4 7.88 8.01 2.69
CA VAL A 4 7.78 8.65 4.00
C VAL A 4 8.69 7.96 5.01
N CYS A 5 8.59 6.63 5.13
CA CYS A 5 9.45 5.85 6.03
C CYS A 5 10.93 6.03 5.69
N ARG A 6 11.28 6.16 4.40
CA ARG A 6 12.65 6.38 3.95
C ARG A 6 13.19 7.71 4.46
N HIS A 7 12.43 8.79 4.33
CA HIS A 7 12.81 10.09 4.89
C HIS A 7 12.94 10.03 6.41
N LEU A 8 11.97 9.43 7.11
CA LEU A 8 12.06 9.30 8.57
C LEU A 8 13.29 8.50 9.04
N ILE A 9 13.60 7.39 8.35
CA ILE A 9 14.62 6.45 8.83
C ILE A 9 16.03 6.81 8.36
N TYR A 10 16.20 7.26 7.12
CA TYR A 10 17.52 7.34 6.49
C TYR A 10 18.00 8.75 6.17
N GLU A 11 17.21 9.81 6.41
CA GLU A 11 17.59 11.18 6.03
C GLU A 11 18.90 11.67 6.68
N HIS A 12 19.30 11.07 7.81
CA HIS A 12 20.56 11.37 8.49
C HIS A 12 21.80 10.66 7.88
N ASP A 13 21.61 9.67 7.00
CA ASP A 13 22.69 8.94 6.33
C ASP A 13 22.54 9.06 4.81
N SER A 14 23.37 9.89 4.20
CA SER A 14 23.29 10.18 2.77
C SER A 14 23.56 8.96 1.89
N ILE A 15 24.36 7.99 2.34
CA ILE A 15 24.68 6.79 1.56
C ILE A 15 23.50 5.82 1.61
N GLU A 16 22.98 5.51 2.81
CA GLU A 16 21.80 4.65 2.95
C GLU A 16 20.57 5.28 2.27
N PHE A 17 20.40 6.61 2.36
CA PHE A 17 19.32 7.33 1.70
C PHE A 17 19.40 7.24 0.17
N GLN A 18 20.59 7.34 -0.43
CA GLN A 18 20.74 7.17 -1.88
C GLN A 18 20.57 5.72 -2.31
N PHE A 19 21.08 4.76 -1.53
CA PHE A 19 20.92 3.34 -1.83
C PHE A 19 19.44 2.94 -1.83
N THR A 20 18.65 3.47 -0.89
CA THR A 20 17.19 3.31 -0.85
C THR A 20 16.43 4.10 -1.93
N LYS A 21 17.08 4.77 -2.87
CA LYS A 21 16.42 5.30 -4.08
C LYS A 21 16.48 4.36 -5.27
N LEU A 22 17.45 3.46 -5.30
CA LEU A 22 17.59 2.51 -6.38
C LEU A 22 16.43 1.52 -6.32
N PHE A 23 15.84 1.17 -7.47
CA PHE A 23 14.84 0.09 -7.56
C PHE A 23 15.41 -1.25 -7.03
N LEU A 24 16.74 -1.39 -7.06
CA LEU A 24 17.55 -2.48 -6.52
C LEU A 24 18.16 -2.19 -5.13
N GLY A 25 17.81 -1.08 -4.49
CA GLY A 25 18.10 -0.85 -3.07
C GLY A 25 17.45 -1.94 -2.19
N PRO A 26 17.53 -1.89 -0.85
CA PRO A 26 17.03 -2.97 0.01
C PRO A 26 15.49 -2.94 0.13
N HIS A 27 14.80 -2.51 -0.93
CA HIS A 27 13.36 -2.67 -1.17
C HIS A 27 13.07 -4.12 -1.52
N VAL A 28 13.32 -5.02 -0.57
CA VAL A 28 12.90 -6.41 -0.75
C VAL A 28 11.38 -6.42 -0.64
N TYR A 29 10.74 -6.49 -1.81
CA TYR A 29 9.32 -6.73 -1.86
C TYR A 29 9.06 -8.18 -1.46
N LEU A 30 8.34 -8.39 -0.37
CA LEU A 30 7.96 -9.71 0.14
C LEU A 30 6.79 -10.26 -0.69
N PHE A 31 7.06 -10.57 -1.95
CA PHE A 31 6.26 -11.51 -2.74
C PHE A 31 6.68 -12.94 -2.36
N ASN A 32 5.72 -13.85 -2.22
CA ASN A 32 5.95 -15.28 -1.97
C ASN A 32 6.96 -15.53 -0.84
N VAL A 33 6.55 -15.30 0.41
CA VAL A 33 7.42 -15.51 1.57
C VAL A 33 7.74 -16.99 1.73
N THR A 34 9.03 -17.32 1.67
CA THR A 34 9.58 -18.64 1.98
C THR A 34 10.62 -18.51 3.08
N GLU A 35 10.97 -19.62 3.73
CA GLU A 35 11.98 -19.61 4.79
C GLU A 35 13.35 -19.14 4.27
N GLU A 36 13.74 -19.51 3.04
CA GLU A 36 15.00 -19.06 2.41
C GLU A 36 15.01 -17.54 2.21
N LYS A 37 13.86 -16.95 1.86
CA LYS A 37 13.73 -15.51 1.72
C LYS A 37 13.91 -14.80 3.05
N TYR A 38 13.38 -15.37 4.13
CA TYR A 38 13.61 -14.83 5.46
C TYR A 38 15.06 -14.98 5.92
N GLU A 39 15.71 -16.12 5.66
CA GLU A 39 17.13 -16.30 5.93
C GLU A 39 18.03 -15.32 5.16
N LEU A 40 17.69 -15.05 3.90
CA LEU A 40 18.39 -14.05 3.10
C LEU A 40 18.24 -12.66 3.73
N LEU A 41 17.03 -12.31 4.17
CA LEU A 41 16.78 -11.04 4.86
C LEU A 41 17.60 -10.94 6.13
N ASP A 42 17.69 -11.98 6.95
CA ASP A 42 18.45 -11.98 8.20
C ASP A 42 19.95 -11.78 7.99
N LYS A 43 20.49 -12.19 6.84
CA LYS A 43 21.91 -12.02 6.48
C LYS A 43 22.24 -10.63 5.91
N LEU A 44 21.24 -9.79 5.63
CA LEU A 44 21.49 -8.45 5.10
C LEU A 44 22.16 -7.56 6.16
N PRO A 45 23.19 -6.77 5.80
CA PRO A 45 24.02 -6.03 6.76
C PRO A 45 23.32 -4.81 7.38
N TRP A 46 22.13 -4.43 6.90
CA TRP A 46 21.43 -3.22 7.35
C TRP A 46 20.73 -3.43 8.69
N LYS A 47 21.05 -2.55 9.65
CA LYS A 47 20.44 -2.54 11.00
C LYS A 47 18.93 -2.29 10.95
N ARG A 48 18.47 -1.43 10.02
CA ARG A 48 17.06 -1.10 9.83
C ARG A 48 16.71 -1.23 8.35
N ARG A 49 15.58 -1.87 8.06
CA ARG A 49 15.15 -2.22 6.69
C ARG A 49 13.70 -1.80 6.47
N ILE A 50 13.38 -1.33 5.27
CA ILE A 50 12.00 -1.04 4.85
C ILE A 50 11.58 -2.10 3.84
N LEU A 51 10.65 -2.95 4.25
CA LEU A 51 10.10 -4.02 3.40
C LEU A 51 8.70 -3.64 2.92
N GLY A 52 8.35 -4.04 1.70
CA GLY A 52 7.02 -3.84 1.14
C GLY A 52 6.33 -5.17 0.88
N THR A 53 5.02 -5.24 1.09
CA THR A 53 4.20 -6.40 0.71
C THR A 53 2.75 -6.00 0.47
N HIS A 54 2.03 -6.81 -0.30
CA HIS A 54 0.58 -6.80 -0.44
C HIS A 54 -0.04 -8.15 -0.04
N LEU A 55 0.70 -8.98 0.71
CA LEU A 55 0.18 -10.25 1.20
C LEU A 55 -0.85 -10.04 2.31
N SER A 56 -1.88 -10.88 2.30
CA SER A 56 -2.80 -11.02 3.45
C SER A 56 -2.05 -11.52 4.69
N ALA A 57 -2.57 -11.23 5.88
CA ALA A 57 -1.94 -11.62 7.15
C ALA A 57 -1.67 -13.13 7.23
N GLY A 58 -2.63 -13.95 6.80
CA GLY A 58 -2.53 -15.40 6.80
C GLY A 58 -1.58 -16.00 5.75
N MET A 59 -0.98 -15.18 4.88
CA MET A 59 0.08 -15.58 3.95
C MET A 59 1.48 -15.23 4.47
N MET A 60 1.58 -14.58 5.64
CA MET A 60 2.84 -14.15 6.25
C MET A 60 3.16 -14.98 7.49
N ASN A 61 4.46 -15.21 7.75
CA ASN A 61 4.92 -15.74 9.03
C ASN A 61 4.93 -14.62 10.08
N LEU A 62 3.74 -14.24 10.58
CA LEU A 62 3.58 -13.15 11.55
C LEU A 62 4.32 -13.42 12.87
N GLU A 63 4.44 -14.68 13.28
CA GLU A 63 5.21 -15.06 14.46
C GLU A 63 6.69 -14.69 14.30
N ARG A 64 7.31 -15.03 13.17
CA ARG A 64 8.69 -14.66 12.86
C ARG A 64 8.86 -13.14 12.79
N ILE A 65 7.92 -12.46 12.14
CA ILE A 65 7.96 -11.00 12.00
C ILE A 65 7.89 -10.33 13.37
N ARG A 66 6.99 -10.76 14.25
CA ARG A 66 6.92 -10.29 15.65
C ARG A 66 8.22 -10.57 16.40
N LYS A 67 8.75 -11.80 16.33
CA LYS A 67 10.01 -12.19 16.99
C LYS A 67 11.22 -11.37 16.52
N SER A 68 11.24 -10.93 15.27
CA SER A 68 12.30 -10.06 14.73
C SER A 68 12.24 -8.61 15.24
N GLY A 69 11.18 -8.22 15.95
CA GLY A 69 10.96 -6.83 16.38
C GLY A 69 10.52 -5.90 15.24
N ALA A 70 10.13 -6.45 14.09
CA ALA A 70 9.68 -5.66 12.96
C ALA A 70 8.31 -5.01 13.24
N LYS A 71 8.21 -3.74 12.86
CA LYS A 71 6.96 -2.97 12.92
C LYS A 71 6.25 -3.03 11.57
N ILE A 72 4.93 -3.24 11.61
CA ILE A 72 4.06 -3.37 10.44
C ILE A 72 3.21 -2.13 10.32
N ILE A 73 3.20 -1.54 9.13
CA ILE A 73 2.33 -0.41 8.80
C ILE A 73 1.33 -0.90 7.77
N TYR A 74 0.07 -1.07 8.19
CA TYR A 74 -1.01 -1.50 7.33
C TYR A 74 -1.76 -0.27 6.78
N VAL A 75 -1.63 -0.03 5.48
CA VAL A 75 -2.31 1.10 4.82
C VAL A 75 -3.62 0.61 4.21
N ILE A 76 -4.73 1.21 4.64
CA ILE A 76 -6.06 0.97 4.10
C ILE A 76 -6.53 2.19 3.30
N ARG A 77 -7.32 1.97 2.25
CA ARG A 77 -7.88 3.03 1.39
C ARG A 77 -9.35 2.71 1.15
N ASN A 78 -10.17 3.72 0.88
CA ASN A 78 -11.55 3.47 0.47
C ASN A 78 -11.59 2.52 -0.74
N PRO A 79 -12.48 1.52 -0.72
CA PRO A 79 -12.46 0.42 -1.69
C PRO A 79 -12.71 0.90 -3.13
N LYS A 80 -13.50 1.97 -3.31
CA LYS A 80 -13.84 2.49 -4.64
C LYS A 80 -12.61 3.10 -5.33
N ASP A 81 -11.89 4.01 -4.66
CA ASP A 81 -10.64 4.56 -5.22
C ASP A 81 -9.53 3.50 -5.31
N GLN A 82 -9.51 2.52 -4.40
CA GLN A 82 -8.57 1.40 -4.48
C GLN A 82 -8.78 0.61 -5.79
N MET A 83 -10.02 0.28 -6.14
CA MET A 83 -10.33 -0.44 -7.38
C MET A 83 -9.94 0.36 -8.62
N VAL A 84 -10.28 1.67 -8.68
CA VAL A 84 -9.85 2.54 -9.79
C VAL A 84 -8.33 2.58 -9.92
N SER A 85 -7.63 2.66 -8.79
CA SER A 85 -6.17 2.69 -8.78
C SER A 85 -5.57 1.37 -9.29
N MET A 86 -6.14 0.24 -8.88
CA MET A 86 -5.70 -1.09 -9.29
C MET A 86 -5.97 -1.33 -10.78
N PHE A 87 -7.15 -0.96 -11.28
CA PHE A 87 -7.50 -1.05 -12.71
C PHE A 87 -6.49 -0.30 -13.58
N ASN A 88 -6.23 0.97 -13.25
CA ASN A 88 -5.29 1.77 -14.02
C ASN A 88 -3.86 1.21 -13.96
N MET A 89 -3.42 0.71 -12.80
CA MET A 89 -2.12 0.04 -12.66
C MET A 89 -2.02 -1.20 -13.56
N MET A 90 -3.05 -2.05 -13.58
CA MET A 90 -3.06 -3.24 -14.44
C MET A 90 -3.04 -2.89 -15.92
N LYS A 91 -3.78 -1.84 -16.30
CA LYS A 91 -3.76 -1.32 -17.67
C LYS A 91 -2.37 -0.81 -18.07
N SER A 92 -1.68 -0.08 -17.19
CA SER A 92 -0.32 0.40 -17.45
C SER A 92 0.73 -0.71 -17.50
N LEU A 93 0.50 -1.84 -16.83
CA LEU A 93 1.35 -3.03 -16.91
C LEU A 93 1.06 -3.90 -18.14
N SER A 94 -0.10 -3.72 -18.77
CA SER A 94 -0.50 -4.43 -19.98
C SER A 94 0.10 -3.72 -21.21
N ASN A 95 1.17 -4.26 -21.77
CA ASN A 95 1.74 -3.78 -23.04
C ASN A 95 0.94 -4.39 -24.23
N PRO A 96 0.49 -3.59 -25.23
CA PRO A 96 -0.18 -4.11 -26.43
C PRO A 96 0.59 -5.23 -27.15
N ASP A 97 1.93 -5.19 -27.12
CA ASP A 97 2.79 -6.18 -27.77
C ASP A 97 2.98 -7.46 -26.93
N ASN A 98 2.50 -7.46 -25.68
CA ASN A 98 2.66 -8.55 -24.72
C ASN A 98 1.28 -9.06 -24.28
N GLN A 99 0.67 -9.88 -25.14
CA GLN A 99 -0.63 -10.55 -24.92
C GLN A 99 -0.69 -11.32 -23.58
N THR A 100 0.47 -11.69 -23.02
CA THR A 100 0.62 -12.40 -21.75
C THR A 100 0.05 -11.65 -20.53
N MET A 101 -0.15 -10.33 -20.62
CA MET A 101 -0.61 -9.51 -19.48
C MET A 101 -2.09 -9.10 -19.54
N GLN A 102 -2.86 -9.52 -20.54
CA GLN A 102 -4.32 -9.28 -20.59
C GLN A 102 -5.09 -10.24 -19.65
N MET A 103 -4.59 -10.42 -18.43
CA MET A 103 -5.16 -11.30 -17.40
C MET A 103 -6.44 -10.74 -16.76
N PHE A 104 -6.73 -9.45 -16.96
CA PHE A 104 -7.85 -8.76 -16.33
C PHE A 104 -8.71 -8.03 -17.38
N PRO A 105 -10.01 -7.80 -17.08
CA PRO A 105 -10.88 -7.07 -17.98
C PRO A 105 -10.34 -5.67 -18.32
N SER A 106 -10.53 -5.26 -19.58
CA SER A 106 -10.10 -3.95 -20.08
C SER A 106 -11.12 -2.85 -19.84
N ASP A 107 -12.39 -3.20 -19.61
CA ASP A 107 -13.44 -2.30 -19.13
C ASP A 107 -13.41 -2.20 -17.60
N PHE A 108 -13.70 -1.01 -17.09
CA PHE A 108 -13.65 -0.76 -15.64
C PHE A 108 -14.76 -1.49 -14.88
N ASN A 109 -15.98 -1.57 -15.42
CA ASN A 109 -17.10 -2.21 -14.72
C ASN A 109 -16.87 -3.72 -14.62
N ASP A 110 -16.48 -4.35 -15.73
CA ASP A 110 -16.14 -5.77 -15.76
C ASP A 110 -14.98 -6.09 -14.81
N PHE A 111 -13.96 -5.23 -14.77
CA PHE A 111 -12.85 -5.35 -13.84
C PHE A 111 -13.31 -5.26 -12.38
N ALA A 112 -14.15 -4.28 -12.06
CA ALA A 112 -14.62 -4.07 -10.70
C ALA A 112 -15.52 -5.23 -10.21
N LEU A 113 -16.40 -5.75 -11.08
CA LEU A 113 -17.18 -6.95 -10.78
C LEU A 113 -16.27 -8.17 -10.54
N ALA A 114 -15.31 -8.40 -11.44
CA ALA A 114 -14.32 -9.46 -11.26
C ALA A 114 -13.51 -9.30 -9.95
N ALA A 115 -13.16 -8.07 -9.57
CA ALA A 115 -12.45 -7.81 -8.32
C ALA A 115 -13.33 -8.12 -7.08
N LEU A 116 -14.61 -7.75 -7.11
CA LEU A 116 -15.57 -8.06 -6.05
C LEU A 116 -15.81 -9.58 -5.92
N GLU A 117 -15.84 -10.30 -7.03
CA GLU A 117 -16.00 -11.76 -7.08
C GLU A 117 -14.72 -12.53 -6.74
N GLY A 118 -13.62 -11.85 -6.41
CA GLY A 118 -12.35 -12.49 -6.07
C GLY A 118 -11.65 -13.16 -7.26
N LYS A 119 -11.95 -12.71 -8.49
CA LYS A 119 -11.32 -13.17 -9.74
C LYS A 119 -10.06 -12.37 -10.10
N VAL A 120 -9.85 -11.22 -9.47
CA VAL A 120 -8.62 -10.41 -9.63
C VAL A 120 -7.60 -10.82 -8.56
N LEU A 121 -6.81 -11.84 -8.86
CA LEU A 121 -5.84 -12.42 -7.92
C LEU A 121 -4.55 -11.62 -7.86
N VAL A 122 -4.50 -10.65 -6.95
CA VAL A 122 -3.29 -9.85 -6.68
C VAL A 122 -2.91 -10.03 -5.23
N ASN A 123 -2.00 -10.98 -4.95
CA ASN A 123 -1.53 -11.32 -3.60
C ASN A 123 -2.66 -11.79 -2.65
N LEU A 124 -3.66 -12.44 -3.22
CA LEU A 124 -4.83 -13.01 -2.55
C LEU A 124 -5.01 -14.48 -2.94
N LYS A 125 -5.70 -15.26 -2.09
CA LYS A 125 -6.09 -16.63 -2.42
C LYS A 125 -7.30 -16.62 -3.39
N PRO A 126 -7.52 -17.69 -4.18
CA PRO A 126 -8.71 -17.80 -5.02
C PRO A 126 -10.00 -17.52 -4.27
N GLY A 127 -10.86 -16.66 -4.83
CA GLY A 127 -12.15 -16.27 -4.23
C GLY A 127 -12.06 -15.20 -3.14
N GLN A 128 -10.86 -14.72 -2.78
CA GLN A 128 -10.69 -13.59 -1.88
C GLN A 128 -10.67 -12.27 -2.64
N ASN A 129 -11.26 -11.24 -2.04
CA ASN A 129 -11.27 -9.87 -2.54
C ASN A 129 -10.63 -8.89 -1.54
N TYR A 130 -10.69 -7.60 -1.85
CA TYR A 130 -10.08 -6.55 -1.02
C TYR A 130 -10.59 -6.52 0.43
N PHE A 131 -11.86 -6.87 0.64
CA PHE A 131 -12.44 -6.92 1.99
C PHE A 131 -11.88 -8.09 2.80
N ASP A 132 -11.68 -9.24 2.17
CA ASP A 132 -11.05 -10.39 2.82
C ASP A 132 -9.58 -10.09 3.19
N HIS A 133 -8.89 -9.28 2.38
CA HIS A 133 -7.57 -8.74 2.73
C HIS A 133 -7.62 -7.91 4.02
N ILE A 134 -8.55 -6.95 4.09
CA ILE A 134 -8.73 -6.08 5.25
C ILE A 134 -9.06 -6.91 6.49
N LEU A 135 -10.01 -7.83 6.39
CA LEU A 135 -10.43 -8.71 7.48
C LEU A 135 -9.31 -9.65 7.93
N SER A 136 -8.38 -10.03 7.04
CA SER A 136 -7.21 -10.81 7.46
C SER A 136 -6.29 -10.03 8.41
N TRP A 137 -6.14 -8.72 8.21
CA TRP A 137 -5.29 -7.86 9.02
C TRP A 137 -6.03 -7.28 10.24
N TYR A 138 -7.34 -7.17 10.19
CA TYR A 138 -8.18 -6.53 11.20
C TYR A 138 -7.98 -7.04 12.65
N PRO A 139 -7.82 -8.36 12.90
CA PRO A 139 -7.54 -8.88 14.24
C PRO A 139 -6.22 -8.37 14.84
N HIS A 140 -5.27 -7.95 14.00
CA HIS A 140 -3.93 -7.51 14.39
C HIS A 140 -3.84 -6.00 14.61
N ARG A 141 -4.92 -5.24 14.42
CA ARG A 141 -4.88 -3.77 14.48
C ARG A 141 -4.48 -3.19 15.84
N HIS A 142 -4.61 -3.99 16.90
CA HIS A 142 -4.25 -3.64 18.27
C HIS A 142 -2.97 -4.32 18.75
N ASP A 143 -2.28 -5.08 17.88
CA ASP A 143 -0.95 -5.61 18.20
C ASP A 143 0.03 -4.43 18.35
N GLU A 144 0.88 -4.45 19.37
CA GLU A 144 1.80 -3.34 19.68
C GLU A 144 2.75 -2.97 18.52
N ASN A 145 3.06 -3.93 17.65
CA ASN A 145 3.94 -3.74 16.50
C ASN A 145 3.18 -3.52 15.18
N VAL A 146 1.87 -3.23 15.20
CA VAL A 146 1.05 -2.98 14.03
C VAL A 146 0.39 -1.59 14.12
N MET A 147 0.52 -0.81 13.06
CA MET A 147 -0.16 0.49 12.93
C MET A 147 -1.07 0.47 11.70
N PHE A 148 -2.36 0.73 11.92
CA PHE A 148 -3.32 0.97 10.84
C PHE A 148 -3.28 2.44 10.43
N LEU A 149 -3.19 2.70 9.13
CA LEU A 149 -3.18 4.04 8.55
C LEU A 149 -4.18 4.11 7.39
N TYR A 150 -5.00 5.15 7.40
CA TYR A 150 -5.91 5.44 6.30
C TYR A 150 -5.22 6.32 5.28
N TYR A 151 -5.30 5.94 4.00
CA TYR A 151 -4.76 6.74 2.89
C TYR A 151 -5.39 8.13 2.87
N GLU A 152 -6.68 8.23 3.19
CA GLU A 152 -7.43 9.47 3.21
C GLU A 152 -6.92 10.43 4.29
N ASP A 153 -6.57 9.92 5.48
CA ASP A 153 -5.99 10.72 6.56
C ASP A 153 -4.59 11.22 6.17
N MET A 154 -3.77 10.34 5.55
CA MET A 154 -2.48 10.74 4.99
C MET A 154 -2.60 11.82 3.91
N LYS A 155 -3.74 11.90 3.21
CA LYS A 155 -4.00 12.95 2.20
C LYS A 155 -4.50 14.24 2.84
N LYS A 156 -5.31 14.15 3.89
CA LYS A 156 -5.96 15.29 4.54
C LYS A 156 -5.04 15.98 5.56
N HIS A 157 -4.31 15.18 6.34
CA HIS A 157 -3.46 15.61 7.45
C HIS A 157 -2.05 15.00 7.37
N PRO A 158 -1.31 15.20 6.26
CA PRO A 158 -0.07 14.46 6.00
C PRO A 158 1.00 14.64 7.10
N ALA A 159 1.22 15.86 7.59
CA ALA A 159 2.23 16.11 8.62
C ALA A 159 1.86 15.46 9.97
N GLU A 160 0.58 15.48 10.35
CA GLU A 160 0.10 14.87 11.58
C GLU A 160 0.25 13.35 11.53
N GLU A 161 -0.13 12.72 10.43
CA GLU A 161 0.03 11.28 10.24
C GLU A 161 1.50 10.85 10.16
N ILE A 162 2.36 11.68 9.56
CA ILE A 162 3.82 11.46 9.56
C ILE A 162 4.39 11.53 10.98
N ALA A 163 3.94 12.47 11.81
CA ALA A 163 4.38 12.58 13.20
C ALA A 163 3.93 11.35 14.03
N LYS A 164 2.69 10.89 13.84
CA LYS A 164 2.20 9.64 14.46
C LYS A 164 3.03 8.43 14.03
N LEU A 165 3.34 8.34 12.73
CA LEU A 165 4.17 7.27 12.17
C LEU A 165 5.60 7.32 12.73
N ALA A 166 6.21 8.50 12.83
CA ALA A 166 7.55 8.66 13.41
C ALA A 166 7.60 8.17 14.86
N LYS A 167 6.60 8.54 15.68
CA LYS A 167 6.44 8.05 17.05
C LYS A 167 6.29 6.52 17.08
N PHE A 168 5.43 5.95 16.23
CA PHE A 168 5.28 4.49 16.11
C PHE A 168 6.59 3.82 15.70
N LEU A 169 7.44 4.48 14.92
CA LEU A 169 8.73 3.96 14.46
C LEU A 169 9.89 4.23 15.44
N ASP A 170 9.65 4.81 16.61
CA ASP A 170 10.68 5.29 17.55
C ASP A 170 11.71 6.22 16.87
N VAL A 171 11.22 7.11 16.01
CA VAL A 171 12.02 8.13 15.33
C VAL A 171 11.56 9.51 15.78
N ASN A 172 12.52 10.37 16.11
CA ASN A 172 12.25 11.77 16.40
C ASN A 172 12.05 12.56 15.11
N VAL A 173 10.97 13.31 15.03
CA VAL A 173 10.70 14.26 13.94
C VAL A 173 10.15 15.55 14.55
N SER A 174 10.67 16.70 14.11
CA SER A 174 10.09 17.99 14.48
C SER A 174 8.81 18.24 13.68
N GLU A 175 7.98 19.18 14.14
CA GLU A 175 6.79 19.60 13.37
C GLU A 175 7.17 20.09 11.96
N GLU A 176 8.24 20.89 11.87
CA GLU A 176 8.77 21.37 10.59
C GLU A 176 9.31 20.22 9.73
N GLY A 177 10.01 19.24 10.34
CA GLY A 177 10.47 18.04 9.65
C GLY A 177 9.32 17.24 9.07
N ALA A 178 8.24 17.04 9.83
CA ALA A 178 7.05 16.33 9.34
C ALA A 178 6.37 17.07 8.18
N LYS A 179 6.29 18.40 8.23
CA LYS A 179 5.79 19.24 7.12
C LYS A 179 6.69 19.14 5.89
N ASN A 180 8.01 19.17 6.07
CA ASN A 180 8.97 19.02 4.99
C ASN A 180 8.87 17.63 4.33
N ILE A 181 8.78 16.56 5.12
CA ILE A 181 8.59 15.20 4.59
C ILE A 181 7.24 15.09 3.86
N ALA A 182 6.17 15.70 4.38
CA ALA A 182 4.88 15.75 3.71
C ALA A 182 4.96 16.38 2.32
N ASP A 183 5.67 17.51 2.21
CA ASP A 183 5.90 18.21 0.96
C ASP A 183 6.79 17.40 0.00
N LEU A 184 7.92 16.87 0.47
CA LEU A 184 8.83 16.02 -0.31
C LEU A 184 8.15 14.75 -0.82
N THR A 185 7.23 14.17 -0.05
CA THR A 185 6.49 12.96 -0.41
C THR A 185 5.11 13.23 -1.01
N SER A 186 4.83 14.50 -1.34
CA SER A 186 3.62 14.89 -2.06
C SER A 186 3.51 14.17 -3.40
N PHE A 187 2.28 14.04 -3.89
CA PHE A 187 2.01 13.33 -5.14
C PHE A 187 2.76 13.95 -6.32
N GLU A 188 2.74 15.29 -6.44
CA GLU A 188 3.40 15.99 -7.55
C GLU A 188 4.92 15.81 -7.52
N LYS A 189 5.57 16.00 -6.36
CA LYS A 189 7.03 15.81 -6.24
C LYS A 189 7.42 14.35 -6.47
N THR A 190 6.64 13.40 -5.97
CA THR A 190 6.89 11.97 -6.20
C THR A 190 6.73 11.63 -7.68
N LYS A 191 5.66 12.09 -8.33
CA LYS A 191 5.41 11.88 -9.75
C LYS A 191 6.53 12.48 -10.60
N GLN A 192 7.01 13.68 -10.27
CA GLN A 192 8.14 14.32 -10.94
C GLN A 192 9.41 13.49 -10.82
N ARG A 193 9.80 13.06 -9.61
CA ARG A 193 10.99 12.22 -9.38
C ARG A 193 10.96 10.89 -10.15
N MET A 194 9.77 10.31 -10.30
CA MET A 194 9.62 8.97 -10.88
C MET A 194 9.54 8.96 -12.41
N LYS A 195 9.29 10.12 -13.05
CA LYS A 195 9.37 10.26 -14.51
C LYS A 195 10.75 9.96 -15.07
N ASP A 196 11.80 10.18 -14.26
CA ASP A 196 13.19 10.07 -14.69
C ASP A 196 13.80 8.67 -14.47
N GLY A 197 13.04 7.71 -13.91
CA GLY A 197 13.65 6.46 -13.41
C GLY A 197 12.85 5.16 -13.48
N VAL A 198 11.59 5.14 -13.96
CA VAL A 198 10.80 3.90 -14.07
C VAL A 198 10.06 3.82 -15.42
N PRO A 199 10.17 2.71 -16.17
CA PRO A 199 9.57 2.55 -17.50
C PRO A 199 8.04 2.38 -17.50
N PHE A 200 7.40 2.30 -16.32
CA PHE A 200 5.96 2.12 -16.18
C PHE A 200 5.33 3.26 -15.38
N GLN A 201 4.21 3.77 -15.88
CA GLN A 201 3.46 4.84 -15.21
C GLN A 201 2.58 4.27 -14.09
N PHE A 202 3.16 3.99 -12.93
CA PHE A 202 2.43 3.53 -11.74
C PHE A 202 1.60 4.64 -11.05
N TYR A 203 1.85 5.91 -11.38
CA TYR A 203 1.27 7.07 -10.71
C TYR A 203 0.18 7.73 -11.57
N ASN A 204 -1.06 7.62 -11.09
CA ASN A 204 -2.24 8.17 -11.77
C ASN A 204 -2.58 9.59 -11.30
N LYS A 205 -3.54 9.73 -10.37
CA LYS A 205 -4.03 11.03 -9.88
C LYS A 205 -3.70 11.34 -8.42
N GLY A 206 -3.44 10.34 -7.59
CA GLY A 206 -3.07 10.54 -6.17
C GLY A 206 -4.11 11.31 -5.34
N SER A 207 -5.38 11.28 -5.74
CA SER A 207 -6.50 11.98 -5.10
C SER A 207 -7.46 11.01 -4.42
N VAL A 208 -8.24 11.54 -3.47
CA VAL A 208 -9.44 10.90 -2.92
C VAL A 208 -10.63 11.33 -3.79
N GLY A 209 -11.61 10.43 -4.01
CA GLY A 209 -12.86 10.75 -4.69
C GLY A 209 -12.85 10.55 -6.21
N ASN A 210 -11.74 10.11 -6.81
CA ASN A 210 -11.66 9.93 -8.26
C ASN A 210 -12.53 8.77 -8.78
N TRP A 211 -12.94 7.87 -7.88
CA TRP A 211 -13.93 6.83 -8.15
C TRP A 211 -15.22 7.36 -8.77
N LYS A 212 -15.65 8.59 -8.44
CA LYS A 212 -16.85 9.23 -9.01
C LYS A 212 -16.82 9.38 -10.53
N ASN A 213 -15.63 9.39 -11.13
CA ASN A 213 -15.44 9.50 -12.58
C ASN A 213 -15.45 8.15 -13.31
N HIS A 214 -15.53 7.04 -12.58
CA HIS A 214 -15.39 5.68 -13.14
C HIS A 214 -16.59 4.80 -12.82
N PHE A 215 -17.16 4.94 -11.62
CA PHE A 215 -18.29 4.14 -11.18
C PHE A 215 -19.60 4.63 -11.76
N ASN A 216 -20.40 3.70 -12.27
CA ASN A 216 -21.84 3.90 -12.38
C ASN A 216 -22.53 3.71 -11.01
N VAL A 217 -23.79 4.12 -10.92
CA VAL A 217 -24.57 4.08 -9.66
C VAL A 217 -24.69 2.65 -9.11
N ALA A 218 -25.09 1.69 -9.95
CA ALA A 218 -25.32 0.31 -9.52
C ALA A 218 -24.05 -0.36 -8.94
N LEU A 219 -22.90 -0.16 -9.59
CA LEU A 219 -21.62 -0.67 -9.11
C LEU A 219 -21.18 0.03 -7.82
N SER A 220 -21.42 1.34 -7.71
CA SER A 220 -21.16 2.08 -6.48
C SER A 220 -21.97 1.53 -5.30
N GLU A 221 -23.27 1.32 -5.50
CA GLU A 221 -24.18 0.74 -4.51
C GLU A 221 -23.79 -0.69 -4.14
N ARG A 222 -23.34 -1.50 -5.11
CA ARG A 222 -22.83 -2.85 -4.84
C ARG A 222 -21.62 -2.83 -3.91
N VAL A 223 -20.68 -1.91 -4.11
CA VAL A 223 -19.52 -1.76 -3.22
C VAL A 223 -19.96 -1.29 -1.83
N ASP A 224 -20.93 -0.38 -1.74
CA ASP A 224 -21.44 0.10 -0.45
C ASP A 224 -22.13 -1.03 0.34
N LEU A 225 -22.85 -1.92 -0.36
CA LEU A 225 -23.43 -3.12 0.24
C LEU A 225 -22.36 -4.07 0.77
N GLU A 226 -21.32 -4.37 -0.02
CA GLU A 226 -20.21 -5.23 0.41
C GLU A 226 -19.47 -4.66 1.62
N VAL A 227 -19.23 -3.34 1.66
CA VAL A 227 -18.66 -2.67 2.85
C VAL A 227 -19.57 -2.89 4.05
N LYS A 228 -20.87 -2.65 3.90
CA LYS A 228 -21.84 -2.77 4.98
C LYS A 228 -21.94 -4.21 5.51
N GLU A 229 -21.94 -5.20 4.62
CA GLU A 229 -22.12 -6.61 4.99
C GLU A 229 -20.81 -7.22 5.51
N LYS A 230 -19.71 -7.10 4.76
CA LYS A 230 -18.44 -7.76 5.12
C LYS A 230 -17.73 -7.09 6.29
N LEU A 231 -17.87 -5.77 6.45
CA LEU A 231 -17.18 -5.01 7.51
C LEU A 231 -18.12 -4.63 8.66
N ALA A 232 -19.33 -5.21 8.74
CA ALA A 232 -20.33 -4.92 9.76
C ALA A 232 -19.79 -5.04 11.20
N GLU A 233 -18.98 -6.07 11.45
CA GLU A 233 -18.40 -6.39 12.77
C GLU A 233 -17.06 -5.67 13.02
N THR A 234 -16.78 -4.60 12.29
CA THR A 234 -15.55 -3.81 12.41
C THR A 234 -15.84 -2.35 12.73
N ASP A 235 -14.85 -1.68 13.30
CA ASP A 235 -14.80 -0.23 13.50
C ASP A 235 -14.21 0.53 12.31
N ILE A 236 -14.01 -0.14 11.16
CA ILE A 236 -13.42 0.48 9.97
C ILE A 236 -14.40 1.45 9.34
N LYS A 237 -13.94 2.68 9.10
CA LYS A 237 -14.72 3.73 8.44
C LYS A 237 -13.91 4.37 7.32
N PHE A 238 -14.49 4.43 6.14
CA PHE A 238 -13.86 5.03 4.98
C PHE A 238 -14.34 6.46 4.74
N THR A 239 -13.42 7.28 4.22
CA THR A 239 -13.73 8.60 3.70
C THR A 239 -13.77 8.53 2.16
N TYR A 240 -14.83 9.08 1.54
CA TYR A 240 -15.07 8.93 0.09
C TYR A 240 -15.04 10.26 -0.69
N VAL A 241 -14.65 11.37 -0.05
CA VAL A 241 -14.77 12.74 -0.62
C VAL A 241 -14.12 12.88 -1.99
#